data_AF-A0A816CA35-F1
#
_entry.id   AF-A0A816CA35-F1
#
_cell.length_a   1.000
_cell.length_b   1.000
_cell.length_c   1.000
_cell.angle_alpha   90.00
_cell.angle_beta   90.00
_cell.angle_gamma   90.00
#
_symmetry.space_group_name_H-M   'P 1'
#
loop_
_entity.id
_entity.type
_entity.pdbx_description
1 polymer ?
#
loop_
_entity_poly.entity_id
_entity_poly.type
_entity_poly.pdbx_seq_one_letter_code
_entity_poly.pdbx_strand_id
1 'polypeptide(L)'
;MVTIFEDLSNELILNIFEYFNVYQLYITFGQLNSRFSSLLNNARLHFDLDPIPMNEYASFSLLLQPMNILSFTSRNLEKTRSWLFYNNDALQQFSKIRALTLVNVTYGIINRLHERLPTLKNTLIYVNISGWYLFRNIVF
;
A
#
# COMPACT_ATOMS: atom_id res chain seq x y z
N MET A 1 -10.90 -32.89 15.88
CA MET A 1 -9.92 -32.79 14.78
C MET A 1 -9.52 -31.33 14.70
N VAL A 2 -8.23 -31.01 14.75
CA VAL A 2 -7.73 -29.64 14.59
C VAL A 2 -7.16 -29.54 13.19
N THR A 3 -7.72 -28.67 12.37
CA THR A 3 -7.14 -28.34 11.05
C THR A 3 -5.92 -27.47 11.28
N ILE A 4 -4.77 -27.86 10.74
CA ILE A 4 -3.56 -27.03 10.82
C ILE A 4 -3.72 -25.89 9.79
N PHE A 5 -3.27 -24.67 10.10
CA PHE A 5 -3.49 -23.51 9.23
C PHE A 5 -2.80 -23.69 7.86
N GLU A 6 -1.68 -24.41 7.85
CA GLU A 6 -0.94 -24.86 6.70
C GLU A 6 -1.70 -25.86 5.81
N ASP A 7 -2.73 -26.56 6.32
CA ASP A 7 -3.56 -27.49 5.51
C ASP A 7 -4.57 -26.75 4.61
N LEU A 8 -4.83 -25.47 4.85
CA LEU A 8 -5.78 -24.67 4.07
C LEU A 8 -5.33 -24.55 2.60
N SER A 9 -6.29 -24.46 1.67
CA SER A 9 -5.97 -24.23 0.25
C SER A 9 -5.37 -22.84 0.03
N ASN A 10 -4.62 -22.65 -1.06
CA ASN A 10 -4.09 -21.34 -1.43
C ASN A 10 -5.20 -20.29 -1.59
N GLU A 11 -6.37 -20.68 -2.09
CA GLU A 11 -7.54 -19.81 -2.26
C GLU A 11 -8.13 -19.38 -0.92
N LEU A 12 -8.25 -20.31 0.04
CA LEU A 12 -8.71 -19.96 1.40
C LEU A 12 -7.72 -19.02 2.11
N ILE A 13 -6.42 -19.24 1.95
CA ILE A 13 -5.38 -18.35 2.50
C ILE A 13 -5.47 -16.95 1.87
N LEU A 14 -5.64 -16.86 0.55
CA LEU A 14 -5.79 -15.58 -0.15
C LEU A 14 -7.09 -14.85 0.25
N ASN A 15 -8.21 -15.57 0.40
CA ASN A 15 -9.47 -15.00 0.90
C ASN A 15 -9.31 -14.50 2.35
N ILE A 16 -8.55 -15.22 3.19
CA ILE A 16 -8.21 -14.76 4.56
C ILE A 16 -7.36 -13.49 4.50
N PHE A 17 -6.45 -13.36 3.54
CA PHE A 17 -5.61 -12.17 3.40
C PHE A 17 -6.39 -10.88 3.10
N GLU A 18 -7.57 -10.95 2.48
CA GLU A 18 -8.42 -9.78 2.19
C GLU A 18 -8.92 -9.06 3.47
N TYR A 19 -8.91 -9.73 4.63
CA TYR A 19 -9.34 -9.18 5.92
C TYR A 19 -8.22 -8.44 6.69
N PHE A 20 -6.99 -8.42 6.19
CA PHE A 20 -5.84 -7.81 6.85
C PHE A 20 -5.21 -6.71 5.97
N ASN A 21 -4.59 -5.71 6.61
CA ASN A 21 -3.72 -4.78 5.88
C ASN A 21 -2.33 -5.40 5.60
N VAL A 22 -1.63 -4.91 4.58
CA VAL A 22 -0.33 -5.46 4.13
C VAL A 22 0.72 -5.54 5.25
N TYR A 23 0.71 -4.59 6.18
CA TYR A 23 1.63 -4.60 7.31
C TYR A 23 1.31 -5.74 8.29
N GLN A 24 0.04 -5.92 8.69
CA GLN A 24 -0.41 -7.10 9.45
C GLN A 24 -0.07 -8.41 8.74
N LEU A 25 -0.34 -8.48 7.43
CA LEU A 25 -0.03 -9.65 6.60
C LEU A 25 1.45 -9.99 6.64
N TYR A 26 2.32 -8.98 6.52
CA TYR A 26 3.75 -9.20 6.51
C TYR A 26 4.28 -9.66 7.88
N ILE A 27 3.93 -8.97 8.98
CA ILE A 27 4.42 -9.34 10.32
C ILE A 27 3.86 -10.69 10.80
N THR A 28 2.71 -11.14 10.28
CA THR A 28 2.07 -12.40 10.67
C THR A 28 2.48 -13.57 9.77
N PHE A 29 2.47 -13.39 8.43
CA PHE A 29 2.63 -14.48 7.46
C PHE A 29 3.89 -14.36 6.60
N GLY A 30 4.51 -13.17 6.50
CA GLY A 30 5.63 -12.87 5.61
C GLY A 30 6.91 -13.67 5.89
N GLN A 31 7.09 -14.15 7.13
CA GLN A 31 8.27 -14.90 7.58
C GLN A 31 7.97 -16.36 7.98
N LEU A 32 6.72 -16.84 7.86
CA LEU A 32 6.36 -18.20 8.29
C LEU A 32 7.02 -19.29 7.42
N ASN A 33 6.82 -19.22 6.11
CA ASN A 33 7.43 -20.13 5.14
C ASN A 33 7.37 -19.57 3.72
N SER A 34 8.06 -20.23 2.78
CA SER A 34 8.12 -19.85 1.37
C SER A 34 6.76 -19.86 0.65
N ARG A 35 5.80 -20.69 1.09
CA ARG A 35 4.45 -20.73 0.51
C ARG A 35 3.66 -19.47 0.86
N PHE A 36 3.62 -19.07 2.13
CA PHE A 36 2.95 -17.82 2.53
C PHE A 36 3.63 -16.58 1.93
N SER A 37 4.97 -16.55 1.92
CA SER A 37 5.73 -15.47 1.25
C SER A 37 5.43 -15.38 -0.26
N SER A 38 5.34 -16.51 -0.96
CA SER A 38 4.95 -16.56 -2.38
C SER A 38 3.51 -16.11 -2.59
N LEU A 39 2.56 -16.52 -1.75
CA LEU A 39 1.16 -16.09 -1.83
C LEU A 39 1.03 -14.58 -1.61
N LEU A 40 1.72 -14.00 -0.62
CA LEU A 40 1.72 -12.56 -0.36
C LEU A 40 2.26 -11.74 -1.53
N ASN A 41 3.37 -12.17 -2.14
CA ASN A 41 3.97 -11.47 -3.27
C ASN A 41 3.08 -11.48 -4.53
N ASN A 42 2.26 -12.53 -4.71
CA ASN A 42 1.32 -12.65 -5.82
C ASN A 42 -0.07 -12.06 -5.53
N ALA A 43 -0.45 -11.90 -4.26
CA ALA A 43 -1.74 -11.37 -3.84
C ALA A 43 -2.00 -9.94 -4.37
N ARG A 44 -3.27 -9.62 -4.63
CA ARG A 44 -3.71 -8.31 -5.14
C ARG A 44 -4.04 -7.38 -3.97
N LEU A 45 -3.01 -6.84 -3.35
CA LEU A 45 -3.14 -6.18 -2.06
C LEU A 45 -3.53 -4.69 -2.16
N HIS A 46 -4.41 -4.26 -1.24
CA HIS A 46 -4.65 -2.85 -0.92
C HIS A 46 -3.82 -2.43 0.30
N PHE A 47 -3.12 -1.31 0.19
CA PHE A 47 -2.14 -0.88 1.19
C PHE A 47 -2.57 0.40 1.92
N ASP A 48 -2.95 0.26 3.19
CA ASP A 48 -3.20 1.39 4.11
C ASP A 48 -1.95 1.66 4.96
N LEU A 49 -1.44 2.89 4.95
CA LEU A 49 -0.31 3.32 5.80
C LEU A 49 -0.70 3.57 7.25
N ASP A 50 -1.97 3.90 7.50
CA ASP A 50 -2.37 4.45 8.79
C ASP A 50 -2.27 3.45 9.96
N PRO A 51 -2.39 2.12 9.78
CA PRO A 51 -2.07 1.12 10.81
C PRO A 51 -0.58 1.02 11.19
N ILE A 52 0.33 1.45 10.30
CA ILE A 52 1.78 1.18 10.47
C ILE A 52 2.40 2.15 11.50
N PRO A 53 3.22 1.68 12.46
CA PRO A 53 3.98 2.55 13.37
C PRO A 53 5.05 3.37 12.64
N MET A 54 5.16 4.68 12.89
CA MET A 54 6.09 5.57 12.17
C MET A 54 7.56 5.15 12.30
N ASN A 55 7.96 4.59 13.44
CA ASN A 55 9.29 4.06 13.72
C ASN A 55 9.66 2.84 12.85
N GLU A 56 8.69 2.17 12.24
CA GLU A 56 8.91 0.98 11.41
C GLU A 56 8.92 1.30 9.91
N TYR A 57 8.72 2.55 9.51
CA TYR A 57 8.54 2.93 8.11
C TYR A 57 9.76 2.59 7.25
N ALA A 58 10.97 2.90 7.72
CA ALA A 58 12.20 2.58 7.00
C ALA A 58 12.35 1.06 6.81
N SER A 59 12.21 0.29 7.89
CA SER A 59 12.30 -1.18 7.86
C SER A 59 11.26 -1.80 6.94
N PHE A 60 9.99 -1.42 7.10
CA PHE A 60 8.88 -2.00 6.33
C PHE A 60 8.96 -1.65 4.83
N SER A 61 9.46 -0.46 4.48
CA SER A 61 9.63 -0.03 3.09
C SER A 61 10.60 -0.91 2.30
N LEU A 62 11.63 -1.46 2.96
CA LEU A 62 12.55 -2.43 2.35
C LEU A 62 11.89 -3.80 2.10
N LEU A 63 10.91 -4.16 2.92
CA LEU A 63 10.28 -5.50 2.95
C LEU A 63 9.05 -5.60 2.05
N LEU A 64 8.52 -4.46 1.59
CA LEU A 64 7.44 -4.38 0.61
C LEU A 64 7.86 -4.81 -0.81
N GLN A 65 9.15 -4.87 -1.14
CA GLN A 65 9.59 -5.29 -2.48
C GLN A 65 9.68 -6.83 -2.56
N PRO A 66 9.11 -7.49 -3.60
CA PRO A 66 8.44 -6.97 -4.80
C PRO A 66 6.91 -7.21 -4.80
N MET A 67 6.19 -6.84 -3.73
CA MET A 67 4.75 -7.12 -3.60
C MET A 67 3.90 -6.47 -4.69
N ASN A 68 2.83 -7.18 -5.08
CA ASN A 68 1.88 -6.77 -6.11
C ASN A 68 0.80 -5.81 -5.59
N ILE A 69 1.23 -4.68 -4.99
CA ILE A 69 0.36 -3.62 -4.48
C ILE A 69 -0.42 -2.99 -5.65
N LEU A 70 -1.75 -3.06 -5.59
CA LEU A 70 -2.62 -2.46 -6.62
C LEU A 70 -3.04 -1.04 -6.29
N SER A 71 -3.19 -0.71 -5.00
CA SER A 71 -3.68 0.58 -4.56
C SER A 71 -3.25 0.92 -3.14
N PHE A 72 -3.17 2.22 -2.87
CA PHE A 72 -2.61 2.80 -1.67
C PHE A 72 -3.62 3.76 -1.02
N THR A 73 -3.66 3.80 0.31
CA THR A 73 -4.43 4.76 1.11
C THR A 73 -3.58 5.32 2.25
N SER A 74 -3.71 6.63 2.52
CA SER A 74 -3.39 7.20 3.83
C SER A 74 -4.27 8.42 4.13
N ARG A 75 -4.66 8.55 5.41
CA ARG A 75 -5.41 9.69 5.98
C ARG A 75 -4.57 10.57 6.89
N ASN A 76 -3.32 10.18 7.16
CA ASN A 76 -2.39 10.95 7.98
C ASN A 76 -1.30 11.61 7.11
N LEU A 77 -1.26 12.95 7.16
CA LEU A 77 -0.37 13.78 6.35
C LEU A 77 1.12 13.51 6.61
N GLU A 78 1.52 13.37 7.87
CA GLU A 78 2.91 13.13 8.24
C GLU A 78 3.33 11.69 7.94
N LYS A 79 2.42 10.70 8.11
CA LYS A 79 2.65 9.33 7.62
C LYS A 79 2.86 9.31 6.11
N THR A 80 1.99 9.96 5.35
CA THR A 80 2.14 10.13 3.89
C THR A 80 3.51 10.74 3.55
N ARG A 81 3.91 11.84 4.21
CA ARG A 81 5.20 12.51 4.00
C ARG A 81 6.39 11.59 4.32
N SER A 82 6.40 10.95 5.48
CA SER A 82 7.48 10.06 5.91
C SER A 82 7.64 8.89 4.95
N TRP A 83 6.55 8.22 4.56
CA TRP A 83 6.61 7.09 3.64
C TRP A 83 7.13 7.51 2.25
N LEU A 84 6.63 8.62 1.69
CA LEU A 84 7.11 9.16 0.41
C LEU A 84 8.58 9.59 0.46
N PHE A 85 9.06 10.04 1.62
CA PHE A 85 10.46 10.36 1.82
C PHE A 85 11.34 9.10 1.86
N TYR A 86 11.00 8.11 2.70
CA TYR A 86 11.75 6.85 2.80
C TYR A 86 11.70 6.00 1.53
N ASN A 87 10.64 6.11 0.73
CA ASN A 87 10.48 5.36 -0.51
C ASN A 87 10.90 6.13 -1.76
N ASN A 88 11.52 7.32 -1.66
CA ASN A 88 11.66 8.22 -2.80
C ASN A 88 12.11 7.55 -4.12
N ASP A 89 13.15 6.73 -4.04
CA ASP A 89 13.69 5.99 -5.19
C ASP A 89 12.97 4.64 -5.38
N ALA A 90 12.54 4.03 -4.27
CA ALA A 90 11.74 2.82 -4.26
C ALA A 90 10.36 2.99 -4.92
N LEU A 91 9.81 4.20 -5.05
CA LEU A 91 8.48 4.44 -5.65
C LEU A 91 8.40 3.95 -7.11
N GLN A 92 9.52 3.85 -7.82
CA GLN A 92 9.60 3.24 -9.15
C GLN A 92 9.27 1.74 -9.18
N GLN A 93 9.38 1.03 -8.05
CA GLN A 93 8.93 -0.37 -7.89
C GLN A 93 7.47 -0.51 -8.43
N PHE A 94 6.61 0.48 -8.13
CA PHE A 94 5.18 0.24 -7.88
C PHE A 94 4.40 0.70 -9.11
N SER A 95 5.00 0.45 -10.28
CA SER A 95 4.48 0.65 -11.63
C SER A 95 3.10 0.02 -11.88
N LYS A 96 2.66 -0.87 -10.98
CA LYS A 96 1.36 -1.53 -10.97
C LYS A 96 0.28 -0.80 -10.16
N ILE A 97 0.59 0.27 -9.40
CA ILE A 97 -0.41 1.04 -8.65
C ILE A 97 -1.41 1.68 -9.61
N ARG A 98 -2.69 1.31 -9.44
CA ARG A 98 -3.84 1.80 -10.21
C ARG A 98 -4.67 2.84 -9.47
N ALA A 99 -4.49 2.97 -8.17
CA ALA A 99 -5.11 4.04 -7.37
C ALA A 99 -4.21 4.45 -6.19
N LEU A 100 -3.89 5.75 -6.11
CA LEU A 100 -3.22 6.36 -4.97
C LEU A 100 -4.22 7.30 -4.28
N THR A 101 -4.82 6.84 -3.17
CA THR A 101 -5.81 7.58 -2.37
C THR A 101 -5.12 8.38 -1.27
N LEU A 102 -5.12 9.71 -1.39
CA LEU A 102 -4.51 10.61 -0.40
C LEU A 102 -5.56 11.52 0.23
N VAL A 103 -5.72 11.41 1.55
CA VAL A 103 -6.72 12.18 2.30
C VAL A 103 -6.05 13.28 3.14
N ASN A 104 -6.61 14.49 3.10
CA ASN A 104 -6.13 15.69 3.83
C ASN A 104 -4.68 16.11 3.51
N VAL A 105 -4.27 15.97 2.25
CA VAL A 105 -2.93 16.33 1.76
C VAL A 105 -2.88 17.72 1.13
N THR A 106 -1.81 18.48 1.38
CA THR A 106 -1.65 19.84 0.84
C THR A 106 -1.19 19.83 -0.62
N TYR A 107 -1.65 20.81 -1.41
CA TYR A 107 -1.36 20.91 -2.85
C TYR A 107 0.14 20.87 -3.20
N GLY A 108 1.00 21.46 -2.35
CA GLY A 108 2.46 21.42 -2.53
C GLY A 108 3.09 20.02 -2.39
N ILE A 109 2.39 19.04 -1.84
CA ILE A 109 2.82 17.62 -1.82
C ILE A 109 2.31 16.91 -3.09
N ILE A 110 1.09 17.25 -3.54
CA ILE A 110 0.49 16.71 -4.77
C ILE A 110 1.33 17.08 -6.00
N ASN A 111 1.83 18.33 -6.07
CA ASN A 111 2.74 18.74 -7.16
C ASN A 111 4.05 17.95 -7.14
N ARG A 112 4.69 17.79 -5.97
CA ARG A 112 5.92 16.98 -5.82
C ARG A 112 5.71 15.51 -6.17
N LEU A 113 4.51 14.98 -5.94
CA LEU A 113 4.10 13.64 -6.37
C LEU A 113 3.98 13.56 -7.89
N HIS A 114 3.34 14.52 -8.55
CA HIS A 114 3.24 14.55 -10.02
C HIS A 114 4.60 14.76 -10.71
N GLU A 115 5.50 15.54 -10.10
CA GLU A 115 6.88 15.75 -10.56
C GLU A 115 7.71 14.45 -10.48
N ARG A 116 7.60 13.70 -9.38
CA ARG A 116 8.41 12.49 -9.13
C ARG A 116 7.81 11.22 -9.72
N LEU A 117 6.48 11.15 -9.85
CA LEU A 117 5.72 9.99 -10.31
C LEU A 117 4.71 10.40 -11.39
N PRO A 118 5.19 10.80 -12.59
CA PRO A 118 4.31 11.18 -13.70
C PRO A 118 3.38 10.05 -14.14
N THR A 119 3.75 8.79 -13.90
CA THR A 119 2.89 7.60 -14.09
C THR A 119 1.63 7.62 -13.24
N LEU A 120 1.69 8.17 -12.02
CA LEU A 120 0.54 8.25 -11.12
C LEU A 120 -0.41 9.43 -11.44
N LYS A 121 -0.09 10.26 -12.43
CA LYS A 121 -0.92 11.42 -12.82
C LYS A 121 -2.34 11.05 -13.25
N ASN A 122 -2.54 9.81 -13.72
CA ASN A 122 -3.83 9.26 -14.13
C ASN A 122 -4.46 8.33 -13.08
N THR A 123 -3.79 8.05 -11.96
CA THR A 123 -4.23 7.12 -10.91
C THR A 123 -4.33 7.77 -9.51
N LEU A 124 -3.96 9.04 -9.39
CA LEU A 124 -4.06 9.83 -8.17
C LEU A 124 -5.52 10.21 -7.87
N ILE A 125 -6.03 9.70 -6.74
CA ILE A 125 -7.33 10.06 -6.18
C ILE A 125 -7.06 10.86 -4.91
N TYR A 126 -7.46 12.12 -4.89
CA TYR A 126 -7.23 13.02 -3.77
C TYR A 126 -8.56 13.46 -3.14
N VAL A 127 -8.62 13.46 -1.81
CA VAL A 127 -9.80 13.82 -1.02
C VAL A 127 -9.38 14.76 0.10
N ASN A 128 -9.81 16.02 0.05
CA ASN A 128 -9.60 16.96 1.15
C ASN A 128 -10.91 17.22 1.88
N ILE A 129 -10.94 16.89 3.17
CA ILE A 129 -12.15 16.96 4.00
C ILE A 129 -12.27 18.35 4.67
N SER A 130 -11.20 19.16 4.69
CA SER A 130 -11.19 20.52 5.25
C SER A 130 -11.26 21.65 4.22
N GLY A 131 -11.40 21.35 2.93
CA GLY A 131 -11.61 22.36 1.88
C GLY A 131 -11.99 21.74 0.53
N TRP A 132 -13.02 22.28 -0.12
CA TRP A 132 -13.64 21.74 -1.34
C TRP A 132 -12.68 21.72 -2.55
N TYR A 133 -12.00 20.59 -2.77
CA TYR A 133 -11.38 20.24 -4.05
C TYR A 133 -11.52 18.74 -4.30
N LEU A 134 -12.35 18.36 -5.28
CA LEU A 134 -12.64 16.97 -5.65
C LEU A 134 -12.28 16.75 -7.12
N PHE A 135 -10.98 16.64 -7.40
CA PHE A 135 -10.46 16.37 -8.74
C PHE A 135 -10.57 14.88 -9.07
N ARG A 136 -11.70 14.47 -9.65
CA ARG A 136 -11.92 13.13 -10.20
C ARG A 136 -11.37 13.01 -11.63
N ASN A 137 -10.09 12.65 -11.75
CA ASN A 137 -9.62 11.95 -12.96
C ASN A 137 -9.99 10.47 -12.85
N ILE A 138 -11.26 10.13 -13.09
CA ILE A 138 -11.66 8.74 -13.32
C ILE A 138 -11.36 8.41 -14.77
N VAL A 139 -10.23 7.75 -15.00
CA VAL A 139 -9.98 6.98 -16.21
C VAL A 139 -10.41 5.54 -15.92
N PHE A 140 -11.29 4.99 -16.76
CA PHE A 140 -11.77 3.61 -16.68
C PHE A 140 -10.75 2.63 -17.27
#